data_AF-A0A832PED3-F1
#
_entry.id   AF-A0A832PED3-F1
#
_cell.length_a   1.000
_cell.length_b   1.000
_cell.length_c   1.000
_cell.angle_alpha   90.00
_cell.angle_beta   90.00
_cell.angle_gamma   90.00
#
_symmetry.space_group_name_H-M   'P 1'
#
loop_
_entity.id
_entity.type
_entity.pdbx_description
1 polymer ?
#
loop_
_entity_poly.entity_id
_entity_poly.type
_entity_poly.pdbx_seq_one_letter_code
_entity_poly.pdbx_strand_id
1 'polypeptide(L)' 'MERLTLEQYREMVNEILEFKNQTGMLPEYAIVDGKKIRKEHYIDMIERVNKFILEMGRNPRTVDIKS' A
#
# COMPACT_ATOMS: atom_id res chain seq x y z
N MET A 1 10.37 11.93 4.85
CA MET A 1 9.22 11.02 4.71
C MET A 1 9.21 10.56 3.27
N GLU A 2 9.25 9.25 3.06
CA GLU A 2 9.13 8.69 1.70
C GLU A 2 7.65 8.65 1.30
N ARG A 3 7.38 8.83 0.00
CA ARG A 3 6.03 8.94 -0.53
C ARG A 3 5.87 8.07 -1.76
N LEU A 4 4.69 7.47 -1.89
CA LEU A 4 4.24 6.79 -3.09
C LEU A 4 3.25 7.68 -3.82
N THR A 5 3.36 7.69 -5.14
CA THR A 5 2.29 8.18 -6.01
C THR A 5 1.07 7.25 -5.87
N LEU A 6 -0.10 7.74 -6.29
CA LEU A 6 -1.31 6.91 -6.31
C LEU A 6 -1.15 5.68 -7.23
N GLU A 7 -0.38 5.83 -8.31
CA GLU A 7 -0.07 4.74 -9.24
C GLU A 7 0.79 3.66 -8.56
N GLN A 8 1.90 4.06 -7.95
CA GLN A 8 2.78 3.16 -7.20
C GLN A 8 2.06 2.45 -6.05
N TYR A 9 1.17 3.17 -5.33
CA TYR A 9 0.35 2.56 -4.30
C TYR A 9 -0.62 1.51 -4.88
N ARG A 10 -1.23 1.77 -6.03
CA ARG A 10 -2.15 0.82 -6.69
C ARG A 10 -1.42 -0.42 -7.17
N GLU A 11 -0.24 -0.25 -7.78
CA GLU A 11 0.61 -1.37 -8.18
C GLU A 11 0.96 -2.25 -6.97
N MET A 12 1.42 -1.63 -5.88
CA MET A 12 1.71 -2.35 -4.63
C MET A 12 0.52 -3.16 -4.12
N VAL A 13 -0.67 -2.56 -4.09
CA VAL A 13 -1.89 -3.23 -3.63
C VAL A 13 -2.27 -4.38 -4.56
N ASN A 14 -2.16 -4.19 -5.88
CA ASN A 14 -2.42 -5.25 -6.84
C ASN A 14 -1.47 -6.44 -6.64
N GLU A 15 -0.16 -6.21 -6.51
CA GLU A 15 0.81 -7.28 -6.27
C GLU A 15 0.52 -8.04 -4.97
N ILE A 16 0.16 -7.31 -3.89
CA ILE A 16 -0.23 -7.92 -2.61
C ILE A 16 -1.46 -8.81 -2.78
N LEU A 17 -2.46 -8.36 -3.55
CA LEU A 17 -3.69 -9.11 -3.81
C LEU A 17 -3.43 -10.33 -4.70
N GLU A 18 -2.60 -10.21 -5.73
CA GLU A 18 -2.19 -11.33 -6.59
C GLU A 18 -1.44 -12.38 -5.79
N PHE A 19 -0.48 -11.97 -4.95
CA PHE A 19 0.24 -12.88 -4.06
C PHE A 19 -0.71 -13.60 -3.10
N LYS A 20 -1.68 -12.87 -2.53
CA LYS A 20 -2.71 -13.45 -1.65
C LYS A 20 -3.61 -14.44 -2.40
N ASN A 21 -3.98 -14.15 -3.64
CA ASN A 21 -4.80 -15.05 -4.43
C ASN A 21 -4.07 -16.35 -4.78
N GLN A 22 -2.75 -16.30 -4.97
CA GLN A 22 -1.93 -17.47 -5.28
C GLN A 22 -1.58 -18.32 -4.06
N THR A 23 -1.26 -17.67 -2.93
CA THR A 23 -0.72 -18.35 -1.73
C THR A 23 -1.72 -18.50 -0.58
N GLY A 24 -2.83 -17.77 -0.63
CA GLY A 24 -3.77 -17.62 0.48
C GLY A 24 -3.26 -16.72 1.62
N MET A 25 -2.04 -16.20 1.54
CA MET A 25 -1.38 -15.42 2.59
C MET A 25 -0.96 -14.03 2.08
N LEU A 26 -0.80 -13.07 3.00
CA LEU A 26 -0.22 -11.77 2.66
C LEU A 26 1.31 -11.86 2.60
N PRO A 27 1.96 -11.20 1.62
CA PRO A 27 3.42 -11.23 1.50
C PRO A 27 4.08 -10.50 2.69
N GLU A 28 5.26 -10.95 3.14
CA GLU A 28 5.95 -10.29 4.26
C GLU A 28 6.46 -8.88 3.92
N TYR A 29 6.59 -8.58 2.63
CA TYR A 29 6.96 -7.27 2.12
C TYR A 29 6.47 -7.11 0.68
N ALA A 30 6.32 -5.86 0.25
CA ALA A 30 6.14 -5.49 -1.15
C ALA A 30 7.39 -4.73 -1.65
N ILE A 31 7.68 -4.81 -2.94
CA ILE A 31 8.75 -4.03 -3.56
C ILE A 31 8.11 -3.03 -4.51
N VAL A 32 8.29 -1.73 -4.27
CA VAL A 32 7.75 -0.68 -5.12
C VAL A 32 8.88 0.26 -5.50
N ASP A 33 9.13 0.45 -6.79
CA ASP A 33 10.21 1.31 -7.29
C ASP A 33 11.58 0.97 -6.67
N GLY A 34 11.86 -0.33 -6.53
CA GLY A 34 13.09 -0.84 -5.89
C GLY A 34 13.13 -0.72 -4.36
N LYS A 35 12.07 -0.23 -3.71
CA LYS A 35 11.99 -0.06 -2.25
C LYS A 35 11.22 -1.18 -1.61
N LYS A 36 11.80 -1.78 -0.57
CA LYS A 36 11.17 -2.82 0.23
C LYS A 36 10.29 -2.22 1.32
N ILE A 37 8.99 -2.43 1.23
CA ILE A 37 8.00 -2.01 2.22
C ILE A 37 7.55 -3.24 3.02
N ARG A 38 7.80 -3.25 4.32
CA ARG A 38 7.41 -4.36 5.21
C ARG A 38 5.90 -4.44 5.36
N LYS A 39 5.41 -5.63 5.71
CA LYS A 39 4.01 -5.92 5.98
C LYS A 39 3.32 -4.95 6.92
N GLU A 40 3.93 -4.67 8.05
CA GLU A 40 3.41 -3.70 9.02
C GLU A 40 3.20 -2.30 8.40
N HIS A 41 4.12 -1.85 7.54
CA HIS A 41 4.05 -0.54 6.91
C HIS A 41 3.00 -0.47 5.80
N TYR A 42 2.94 -1.46 4.90
CA TYR A 42 1.94 -1.42 3.83
C TYR A 42 0.52 -1.61 4.38
N ILE A 43 0.34 -2.36 5.48
CA ILE A 43 -0.97 -2.51 6.13
C ILE A 43 -1.43 -1.16 6.69
N ASP A 44 -0.58 -0.50 7.47
CA ASP A 44 -0.85 0.84 8.01
C ASP A 44 -1.12 1.87 6.89
N MET A 45 -0.40 1.77 5.76
CA MET A 45 -0.68 2.60 4.60
C MET A 45 -2.08 2.34 4.01
N ILE A 46 -2.46 1.07 3.81
CA ILE A 46 -3.79 0.70 3.29
C ILE A 46 -4.89 1.19 4.24
N GLU A 47 -4.71 1.01 5.55
CA GLU A 47 -5.66 1.49 6.56
C GLU A 47 -5.82 3.02 6.52
N ARG A 48 -4.71 3.77 6.43
CA ARG A 48 -4.76 5.23 6.28
C ARG A 48 -5.47 5.67 5.03
N VAL A 49 -5.21 5.02 3.89
CA VAL A 49 -5.86 5.34 2.62
C VAL A 49 -7.37 5.08 2.72
N ASN A 50 -7.77 3.93 3.28
CA ASN A 50 -9.17 3.60 3.48
C ASN A 50 -9.87 4.62 4.39
N LYS A 51 -9.23 4.98 5.51
CA LYS A 51 -9.75 6.01 6.42
C LYS A 51 -9.90 7.36 5.71
N PHE A 52 -8.90 7.78 4.94
CA PHE A 52 -8.96 9.02 4.17
C PHE A 52 -10.11 9.01 3.16
N ILE A 53 -10.32 7.90 2.45
CA ILE A 53 -11.42 7.76 1.48
C ILE A 53 -12.78 7.85 2.19
N LEU A 54 -12.92 7.21 3.36
CA LEU A 54 -14.16 7.25 4.15
C LEU A 54 -14.45 8.66 4.68
N GLU A 55 -13.44 9.41 5.14
CA GLU A 55 -13.61 10.75 5.71
C GLU A 55 -13.80 11.83 4.63
N MET A 56 -13.06 11.73 3.52
CA MET A 56 -13.00 12.80 2.51
C MET A 56 -13.81 12.50 1.24
N GLY A 57 -14.30 11.26 1.08
CA GLY A 57 -15.07 10.83 -0.10
C GLY A 57 -14.26 10.78 -1.40
N ARG A 58 -12.92 10.82 -1.33
CA ARG A 58 -12.02 10.83 -2.50
C ARG A 58 -10.69 10.15 -2.21
N ASN A 59 -10.01 9.73 -3.27
CA ASN A 59 -8.66 9.16 -3.16
C ASN A 59 -7.61 10.21 -2.71
N PRO A 60 -6.62 9.82 -1.91
CA PRO A 60 -5.47 10.68 -1.62
C PRO A 60 -4.62 10.91 -2.88
N ARG A 61 -3.92 12.05 -2.93
CA ARG A 61 -3.00 12.37 -4.05
C ARG A 61 -1.69 11.60 -3.97
N THR A 62 -1.22 11.36 -2.75
CA THR A 62 0.02 10.65 -2.41
C THR A 62 -0.17 9.89 -1.10
N VAL A 63 0.60 8.83 -0.91
CA VAL A 63 0.58 8.02 0.31
C VAL A 63 1.96 8.07 0.95
N ASP A 64 2.05 8.56 2.20
CA ASP A 64 3.31 8.57 2.94
C ASP A 64 3.64 7.16 3.46
N ILE A 65 4.90 6.75 3.26
CA ILE A 65 5.50 5.58 3.92
C ILE A 65 6.00 6.07 5.28
N LYS A 66 5.36 5.60 6.35
CA LYS A 66 5.94 5.74 7.69
C LYS A 66 6.96 4.61 7.85
N SER A 67 8.20 4.99 8.13
CA SER A 67 9.31 4.09 8.48
C SER A 67 9.62 4.22 9.97
#